data_AF-A0A538QYY3-F1
#
_entry.id   AF-A0A538QYY3-F1
#
_cell.length_a   1.000
_cell.length_b   1.000
_cell.length_c   1.000
_cell.angle_alpha   90.00
_cell.angle_beta   90.00
_cell.angle_gamma   90.00
#
_symmetry.space_group_name_H-M   'P 1'
#
loop_
_entity.id
_entity.type
_entity.pdbx_description
1 polymer ?
#
loop_
_entity_poly.entity_id
_entity_poly.type
_entity_poly.pdbx_seq_one_letter_code
_entity_poly.pdbx_strand_id
1 'polypeptide(L)'
;MAPTARFDSELGAFLEEICADLCRFECSVTAACAPGDVSIEREVTLAPDVHADMRVEPPRGAPFFVENKLEYAPDDLVARIRQKYGKPSAAWRGAQRLAVVLDRAGVAAPAELERALRAAAGGLAIEMWDVEDLLGRIRSTFGAEITRVSRTSLLDVRTAIERAQWRTAFEGKFPDDPRTATLLWHFSPWELARLPATCATPATRP
;
A
#
# COMPACT_ATOMS: atom_id res chain seq x y z
N MET A 1 32.58 -7.67 0.72
CA MET A 1 31.53 -7.34 1.70
C MET A 1 30.19 -7.45 0.98
N ALA A 2 29.25 -8.23 1.50
CA ALA A 2 27.88 -8.19 0.99
C ALA A 2 27.31 -6.78 1.27
N PRO A 3 26.62 -6.14 0.32
CA PRO A 3 25.99 -4.85 0.57
C PRO A 3 24.99 -5.00 1.73
N THR A 4 25.15 -4.20 2.78
CA THR A 4 24.19 -4.11 3.88
C THR A 4 22.86 -3.62 3.31
N ALA A 5 21.75 -4.27 3.67
CA ALA A 5 20.43 -3.84 3.23
C ALA A 5 20.23 -2.35 3.57
N ARG A 6 19.85 -1.57 2.55
CA ARG A 6 19.67 -0.12 2.68
C ARG A 6 18.45 0.23 3.55
N PHE A 7 17.57 -0.75 3.77
CA PHE A 7 16.34 -0.65 4.53
C PHE A 7 16.34 -1.71 5.64
N ASP A 8 16.02 -1.29 6.86
CA ASP A 8 15.79 -2.21 7.99
C ASP A 8 14.32 -2.65 8.04
N SER A 9 14.00 -3.61 8.91
CA SER A 9 12.66 -4.20 9.00
C SER A 9 11.56 -3.24 9.45
N GLU A 10 11.93 -2.26 10.27
CA GLU A 10 11.00 -1.22 10.72
C GLU A 10 10.63 -0.31 9.54
N LEU A 11 11.62 0.12 8.76
CA LEU A 11 11.45 0.92 7.57
C LEU A 11 10.65 0.18 6.48
N GLY A 12 10.86 -1.13 6.33
CA GLY A 12 10.06 -1.97 5.44
C GLY A 12 8.60 -2.07 5.87
N ALA A 13 8.31 -2.32 7.15
CA ALA A 13 6.94 -2.35 7.66
C ALA A 13 6.21 -1.01 7.43
N PHE A 14 6.86 0.12 7.67
CA PHE A 14 6.27 1.43 7.38
C PHE A 14 5.95 1.65 5.90
N LEU A 15 6.82 1.18 5.00
CA LEU A 15 6.58 1.28 3.56
C LEU A 15 5.44 0.38 3.10
N GLU A 16 5.25 -0.77 3.74
CA GLU A 16 4.08 -1.60 3.50
C GLU A 16 2.78 -0.86 3.88
N GLU A 17 2.78 -0.12 5.01
CA GLU A 17 1.64 0.73 5.36
C GLU A 17 1.36 1.80 4.31
N ILE A 18 2.39 2.50 3.86
CA ILE A 18 2.26 3.53 2.82
C ILE A 18 1.78 2.91 1.51
N CYS A 19 2.27 1.73 1.14
CA CYS A 19 1.80 1.02 -0.05
C CYS A 19 0.31 0.68 0.06
N ALA A 20 -0.17 0.27 1.25
CA ALA A 20 -1.59 0.01 1.46
C ALA A 20 -2.45 1.26 1.22
N ASP A 21 -2.01 2.41 1.74
CA ASP A 21 -2.71 3.68 1.55
C ASP A 21 -2.66 4.16 0.10
N LEU A 22 -1.50 4.08 -0.56
CA LEU A 22 -1.37 4.39 -1.98
C LEU A 22 -2.31 3.53 -2.82
N CYS A 23 -2.29 2.21 -2.60
CA CYS A 23 -3.18 1.29 -3.30
C CYS A 23 -4.64 1.68 -3.10
N ARG A 24 -5.03 2.00 -1.87
CA ARG A 24 -6.38 2.41 -1.53
C ARG A 24 -6.82 3.68 -2.27
N PHE A 25 -5.98 4.71 -2.35
CA PHE A 25 -6.30 5.95 -3.07
C PHE A 25 -6.26 5.80 -4.59
N GLU A 26 -5.23 5.16 -5.13
CA GLU A 26 -5.09 5.06 -6.58
C GLU A 26 -6.10 4.10 -7.19
N CYS A 27 -6.41 3.01 -6.48
CA CYS A 27 -7.48 2.10 -6.90
C CYS A 27 -8.85 2.77 -6.79
N SER A 28 -9.09 3.64 -5.80
CA SER A 28 -10.39 4.31 -5.68
C SER A 28 -10.67 5.26 -6.85
N VAL A 29 -9.64 5.97 -7.32
CA VAL A 29 -9.72 6.80 -8.53
C VAL A 29 -10.00 5.93 -9.75
N THR A 30 -9.22 4.86 -9.95
CA THR A 30 -9.34 3.99 -11.13
C THR A 30 -10.66 3.22 -11.16
N ALA A 31 -11.14 2.77 -10.00
CA ALA A 31 -12.39 2.03 -9.83
C ALA A 31 -13.62 2.93 -9.71
N ALA A 32 -13.44 4.25 -9.65
CA ALA A 32 -14.47 5.24 -9.37
C ALA A 32 -15.32 4.86 -8.12
N CYS A 33 -14.64 4.60 -7.00
CA CYS A 33 -15.26 4.29 -5.72
C CYS A 33 -14.66 5.14 -4.59
N ALA A 34 -15.19 5.03 -3.37
CA ALA A 34 -14.54 5.64 -2.22
C ALA A 34 -13.28 4.84 -1.83
N PRO A 35 -12.23 5.47 -1.28
CA PRO A 35 -11.07 4.74 -0.74
C PRO A 35 -11.45 3.65 0.27
N GLY A 36 -12.46 3.91 1.11
CA GLY A 36 -12.98 2.94 2.08
C GLY A 36 -13.61 1.68 1.47
N ASP A 37 -13.86 1.66 0.16
CA ASP A 37 -14.45 0.51 -0.54
C ASP A 37 -13.38 -0.41 -1.14
N VAL A 38 -12.11 0.04 -1.19
CA VAL A 38 -10.99 -0.80 -1.62
C VAL A 38 -10.61 -1.71 -0.45
N SER A 39 -10.69 -3.02 -0.67
CA SER A 39 -10.27 -4.03 0.29
C SER A 39 -8.75 -4.19 0.25
N ILE A 40 -8.13 -4.17 1.43
CA ILE A 40 -6.71 -4.42 1.61
C ILE A 40 -6.58 -5.47 2.70
N GLU A 41 -6.10 -6.65 2.32
CA GLU A 41 -5.80 -7.75 3.24
C GLU A 41 -4.27 -7.87 3.35
N ARG A 42 -3.73 -7.97 4.57
CA ARG A 42 -2.30 -8.13 4.83
C ARG A 42 -2.00 -9.56 5.28
N GLU A 43 -0.75 -9.99 5.09
CA GLU A 43 -0.26 -11.32 5.48
C GLU A 43 -1.12 -12.48 4.93
N VAL A 44 -1.55 -12.36 3.67
CA VAL A 44 -2.50 -13.29 3.05
C VAL A 44 -1.89 -14.67 2.86
N THR A 45 -2.45 -15.68 3.52
CA THR A 45 -1.97 -17.06 3.42
C THR A 45 -2.11 -17.60 1.99
N LEU A 46 -0.98 -17.90 1.35
CA LEU A 46 -0.90 -18.54 0.04
C LEU A 46 -0.80 -20.07 0.17
N ALA A 47 -0.05 -20.53 1.16
CA ALA A 47 0.13 -21.93 1.56
C ALA A 47 0.53 -21.97 3.06
N PRO A 48 0.60 -23.15 3.72
CA PRO A 48 1.12 -23.23 5.08
C PRO A 48 2.48 -22.53 5.20
N ASP A 49 2.61 -21.59 6.14
CA ASP A 49 3.80 -20.78 6.41
C ASP A 49 4.29 -19.91 5.24
N VAL A 50 3.46 -19.71 4.20
CA VAL A 50 3.78 -18.88 3.04
C VAL A 50 2.69 -17.83 2.88
N HIS A 51 3.07 -16.58 3.13
CA HIS A 51 2.15 -15.44 3.13
C HIS A 51 2.54 -14.43 2.05
N ALA A 52 1.55 -13.85 1.38
CA ALA A 52 1.73 -12.61 0.63
C ALA A 52 1.74 -11.43 1.60
N ASP A 53 2.53 -10.41 1.32
CA ASP A 53 2.57 -9.24 2.20
C ASP A 53 1.19 -8.52 2.14
N MET A 54 0.62 -8.36 0.94
CA MET A 54 -0.69 -7.72 0.77
C MET A 54 -1.46 -8.24 -0.45
N ARG A 55 -2.79 -8.33 -0.32
CA ARG A 55 -3.75 -8.46 -1.42
C ARG A 55 -4.65 -7.22 -1.46
N VAL A 56 -4.74 -6.62 -2.64
CA VAL A 56 -5.55 -5.43 -2.91
C VAL A 56 -6.71 -5.83 -3.82
N GLU A 57 -7.92 -5.48 -3.42
CA GLU A 57 -9.14 -5.78 -4.17
C GLU A 57 -10.05 -4.53 -4.24
N PRO A 58 -10.01 -3.78 -5.36
CA PRO A 58 -11.00 -2.75 -5.62
C PRO A 58 -12.38 -3.37 -5.92
N PRO A 59 -13.48 -2.67 -5.62
CA PRO A 59 -14.84 -3.16 -5.91
C PRO A 59 -15.10 -3.29 -7.42
N ARG A 60 -14.35 -2.55 -8.24
CA ARG A 60 -14.35 -2.64 -9.70
C ARG A 60 -12.91 -2.76 -10.17
N GLY A 61 -12.53 -3.96 -10.62
CA GLY A 61 -11.19 -4.26 -11.11
C GLY A 61 -10.74 -5.65 -10.68
N ALA A 62 -9.61 -6.09 -11.23
CA ALA A 62 -9.01 -7.34 -10.82
C ALA A 62 -8.17 -7.15 -9.55
N PRO A 63 -8.28 -8.05 -8.56
CA PRO A 63 -7.36 -8.09 -7.44
C PRO A 63 -5.89 -8.20 -7.89
N PHE A 64 -5.00 -7.80 -7.00
CA PHE A 64 -3.56 -7.96 -7.21
C PHE A 64 -2.83 -8.10 -5.88
N PHE A 65 -1.62 -8.64 -5.94
CA PHE A 65 -0.74 -8.75 -4.79
C PHE A 65 0.30 -7.63 -4.79
N VAL A 66 0.76 -7.24 -3.61
CA VAL A 66 1.90 -6.35 -3.42
C VAL A 66 2.90 -7.05 -2.51
N GLU A 67 4.17 -7.07 -2.90
CA GLU A 67 5.28 -7.65 -2.15
C GLU A 67 6.32 -6.57 -1.88
N ASN A 68 6.57 -6.25 -0.62
CA ASN A 68 7.64 -5.34 -0.24
C ASN A 68 8.95 -6.12 -0.09
N LYS A 69 9.97 -5.74 -0.87
CA LYS A 69 11.24 -6.45 -0.95
C LYS A 69 12.46 -5.55 -0.76
N LEU A 70 12.25 -4.41 -0.11
CA LEU A 70 13.31 -3.42 0.17
C LEU A 70 14.38 -3.90 1.16
N GLU A 71 14.03 -4.85 2.02
CA GLU A 71 14.95 -5.44 3.02
C GLU A 71 15.85 -6.55 2.44
N TYR A 72 15.56 -7.03 1.23
CA TYR A 72 16.20 -8.23 0.68
C TYR A 72 17.24 -7.88 -0.37
N ALA A 73 18.37 -8.60 -0.32
CA ALA A 73 19.30 -8.62 -1.44
C ALA A 73 18.60 -9.21 -2.69
N PRO A 74 18.82 -8.65 -3.89
CA PRO A 74 18.16 -9.10 -5.12
C PRO A 74 18.32 -10.59 -5.42
N ASP A 75 19.41 -11.19 -4.94
CA ASP A 75 19.86 -12.55 -5.29
C ASP A 75 18.86 -13.65 -4.91
N ASP A 76 18.08 -13.47 -3.82
CA ASP A 76 17.06 -14.44 -3.37
C ASP A 76 15.64 -14.08 -3.81
N LEU A 77 15.43 -12.90 -4.40
CA LEU A 77 14.10 -12.36 -4.68
C LEU A 77 13.32 -13.28 -5.64
N VAL A 78 13.96 -13.74 -6.71
CA VAL A 78 13.33 -14.61 -7.72
C VAL A 78 12.91 -15.95 -7.10
N ALA A 79 13.74 -16.52 -6.24
CA ALA A 79 13.44 -17.79 -5.57
C ALA A 79 12.23 -17.65 -4.63
N ARG A 80 12.16 -16.56 -3.86
CA ARG A 80 11.03 -16.25 -2.97
C ARG A 80 9.74 -16.01 -3.73
N ILE A 81 9.79 -15.22 -4.82
CA ILE A 81 8.61 -15.02 -5.67
C ILE A 81 8.18 -16.34 -6.30
N ARG A 82 9.10 -17.20 -6.76
CA ARG A 82 8.74 -18.53 -7.26
C ARG A 82 8.12 -19.42 -6.19
N GLN A 83 8.61 -19.35 -4.95
CA GLN A 83 8.03 -20.12 -3.84
C GLN A 83 6.60 -19.67 -3.53
N LYS A 84 6.37 -18.36 -3.44
CA LYS A 84 5.06 -17.77 -3.13
C LYS A 84 4.07 -17.88 -4.31
N TYR A 85 4.55 -17.56 -5.51
CA TYR A 85 3.73 -17.29 -6.69
C TYR A 85 3.99 -18.23 -7.87
N GLY A 86 4.84 -19.25 -7.73
CA GLY A 86 5.13 -20.18 -8.83
C GLY A 86 3.97 -21.12 -9.16
N LYS A 87 2.99 -21.25 -8.26
CA LYS A 87 1.78 -22.06 -8.44
C LYS A 87 0.57 -21.30 -7.92
N PRO A 88 -0.56 -21.32 -8.65
CA PRO A 88 -1.81 -20.72 -8.15
C PRO A 88 -2.26 -21.33 -6.84
N SER A 89 -2.77 -20.48 -5.94
CA SER A 89 -3.45 -20.91 -4.70
C SER A 89 -4.88 -20.36 -4.66
N ALA A 90 -5.68 -20.79 -3.68
CA ALA A 90 -7.04 -20.29 -3.52
C ALA A 90 -7.09 -18.75 -3.32
N ALA A 91 -6.04 -18.17 -2.70
CA ALA A 91 -5.92 -16.73 -2.48
C ALA A 91 -5.77 -15.93 -3.79
N TRP A 92 -5.35 -16.57 -4.89
CA TRP A 92 -5.21 -15.93 -6.20
C TRP A 92 -6.53 -15.65 -6.89
N ARG A 93 -7.68 -16.01 -6.29
CA ARG A 93 -8.98 -15.89 -6.96
C ARG A 93 -9.17 -14.50 -7.58
N GLY A 94 -9.22 -14.47 -8.91
CA GLY A 94 -9.38 -13.26 -9.72
C GLY A 94 -8.14 -12.37 -9.84
N ALA A 95 -7.06 -12.66 -9.11
CA ALA A 95 -5.85 -11.85 -9.14
C ALA A 95 -5.14 -11.95 -10.49
N GLN A 96 -4.75 -10.80 -11.04
CA GLN A 96 -4.12 -10.74 -12.37
C GLN A 96 -2.68 -10.23 -12.33
N ARG A 97 -2.28 -9.58 -11.24
CA ARG A 97 -1.04 -8.81 -11.16
C ARG A 97 -0.33 -9.04 -9.83
N LEU A 98 1.00 -8.88 -9.85
CA LEU A 98 1.86 -8.87 -8.68
C LEU A 98 2.79 -7.66 -8.80
N ALA A 99 2.60 -6.69 -7.91
CA ALA A 99 3.49 -5.55 -7.74
C ALA A 99 4.62 -5.94 -6.78
N VAL A 100 5.86 -5.75 -7.20
CA VAL A 100 7.05 -5.99 -6.37
C VAL A 100 7.71 -4.65 -6.09
N VAL A 101 7.79 -4.26 -4.81
CA VAL A 101 8.43 -3.03 -4.36
C VAL A 101 9.91 -3.30 -4.07
N LEU A 102 10.81 -2.57 -4.74
CA LEU A 102 12.25 -2.73 -4.56
C LEU A 102 13.00 -1.42 -4.82
N ASP A 103 14.26 -1.35 -4.39
CA ASP A 103 15.18 -0.26 -4.73
C ASP A 103 15.95 -0.65 -5.99
N ARG A 104 15.50 -0.18 -7.16
CA ARG A 104 16.15 -0.51 -8.44
C ARG A 104 17.56 0.05 -8.53
N ALA A 105 17.89 1.12 -7.81
CA ALA A 105 19.24 1.66 -7.79
C ALA A 105 20.26 0.69 -7.16
N GLY A 106 19.79 -0.25 -6.35
CA GLY A 106 20.61 -1.33 -5.78
C GLY A 106 20.74 -2.58 -6.67
N VAL A 107 20.06 -2.64 -7.82
CA VAL A 107 20.03 -3.82 -8.69
C VAL A 107 21.02 -3.66 -9.85
N ALA A 108 22.01 -4.54 -9.93
CA ALA A 108 23.05 -4.47 -10.97
C ALA A 108 22.51 -4.72 -12.40
N ALA A 109 21.51 -5.60 -12.55
CA ALA A 109 20.93 -5.99 -13.83
C ALA A 109 19.39 -5.95 -13.80
N PRO A 110 18.76 -4.76 -13.78
CA PRO A 110 17.32 -4.61 -13.53
C PRO A 110 16.45 -5.30 -14.58
N ALA A 111 16.83 -5.26 -15.86
CA ALA A 111 16.10 -5.93 -16.93
C ALA A 111 16.14 -7.46 -16.83
N GLU A 112 17.26 -8.02 -16.37
CA GLU A 112 17.39 -9.46 -16.18
C GLU A 112 16.57 -9.94 -14.98
N LEU A 113 16.61 -9.16 -13.89
CA LEU A 113 15.78 -9.40 -12.71
C LEU A 113 14.29 -9.37 -13.09
N GLU A 114 13.84 -8.35 -13.82
CA GLU A 114 12.45 -8.22 -14.23
C GLU A 114 11.98 -9.42 -15.07
N ARG A 115 12.80 -9.86 -16.03
CA ARG A 115 12.54 -11.06 -16.84
C ARG A 115 12.46 -12.32 -15.97
N ALA A 116 13.37 -12.47 -15.00
CA ALA A 116 13.38 -13.61 -14.10
C ALA A 116 12.16 -13.64 -13.16
N LEU A 117 11.71 -12.47 -12.68
CA LEU A 117 10.50 -12.33 -11.87
C LEU A 117 9.25 -12.68 -12.67
N ARG A 118 9.13 -12.22 -13.92
CA ARG A 118 8.01 -12.60 -14.80
C ARG A 118 7.93 -14.10 -15.01
N ALA A 119 9.07 -14.76 -15.20
CA ALA A 119 9.13 -16.21 -15.33
C ALA A 119 8.76 -16.95 -14.02
N ALA A 120 8.94 -16.31 -12.86
CA ALA A 120 8.66 -16.90 -11.55
C ALA A 120 7.19 -16.75 -11.09
N ALA A 121 6.46 -15.76 -11.59
CA ALA A 121 5.16 -15.33 -11.04
C ALA A 121 3.93 -16.15 -11.50
N GLY A 122 4.14 -17.37 -12.02
CA GLY A 122 3.08 -18.35 -12.27
C GLY A 122 1.86 -17.88 -13.09
N GLY A 123 2.03 -16.86 -13.93
CA GLY A 123 0.96 -16.28 -14.77
C GLY A 123 0.44 -14.91 -14.33
N LEU A 124 0.84 -14.40 -13.16
CA LEU A 124 0.57 -13.02 -12.76
C LEU A 124 1.43 -12.05 -13.57
N ALA A 125 0.83 -10.93 -14.00
CA ALA A 125 1.58 -9.84 -14.60
C ALA A 125 2.45 -9.15 -13.53
N ILE A 126 3.77 -9.14 -13.72
CA ILE A 126 4.69 -8.45 -12.82
C ILE A 126 4.71 -6.96 -13.12
N GLU A 127 4.53 -6.17 -12.07
CA GLU A 127 4.85 -4.75 -12.00
C GLU A 127 5.99 -4.56 -11.01
N MET A 128 6.99 -3.75 -11.38
CA MET A 128 8.05 -3.36 -10.47
C MET A 128 7.81 -1.93 -10.03
N TRP A 129 7.68 -1.73 -8.73
CA TRP A 129 7.52 -0.41 -8.13
C TRP A 129 8.87 -0.02 -7.53
N ASP A 130 9.56 0.90 -8.19
CA ASP A 130 10.80 1.44 -7.68
C ASP A 130 10.55 2.39 -6.50
N VAL A 131 11.55 2.56 -5.64
CA VAL A 131 11.50 3.55 -4.56
C VAL A 131 11.32 4.97 -5.11
N GLU A 132 11.98 5.30 -6.23
CA GLU A 132 11.81 6.61 -6.86
C GLU A 132 10.37 6.83 -7.35
N ASP A 133 9.80 5.83 -8.03
CA ASP A 133 8.40 5.84 -8.46
C ASP A 133 7.45 5.98 -7.26
N LEU A 134 7.74 5.28 -6.16
CA LEU A 134 6.96 5.34 -4.92
C LEU A 134 6.96 6.74 -4.32
N LEU A 135 8.12 7.42 -4.26
CA LEU A 135 8.21 8.81 -3.80
C LEU A 135 7.40 9.75 -4.69
N GLY A 136 7.45 9.54 -6.02
CA GLY A 136 6.62 10.26 -6.98
C GLY A 136 5.12 10.09 -6.71
N ARG A 137 4.68 8.85 -6.45
CA ARG A 137 3.29 8.50 -6.11
C ARG A 137 2.84 9.11 -4.78
N ILE A 138 3.69 9.06 -3.75
CA ILE A 138 3.41 9.70 -2.45
C ILE A 138 3.17 11.20 -2.63
N ARG A 139 4.02 11.87 -3.41
CA ARG A 139 3.86 13.28 -3.71
C ARG A 139 2.57 13.55 -4.48
N SER A 140 2.27 12.80 -5.54
CA SER A 140 1.05 13.03 -6.34
C SER A 140 -0.23 12.75 -5.57
N THR A 141 -0.24 11.72 -4.74
CA THR A 141 -1.45 11.23 -4.07
C THR A 141 -1.70 11.97 -2.75
N PHE A 142 -0.66 12.27 -1.98
CA PHE A 142 -0.80 12.86 -0.65
C PHE A 142 -0.28 14.30 -0.53
N GLY A 143 0.47 14.78 -1.54
CA GLY A 143 1.08 16.11 -1.51
C GLY A 143 2.30 16.20 -0.59
N ALA A 144 2.88 15.07 -0.19
CA ALA A 144 4.08 15.04 0.65
C ALA A 144 5.35 15.06 -0.21
N GLU A 145 6.24 16.02 0.03
CA GLU A 145 7.53 16.08 -0.65
C GLU A 145 8.61 15.38 0.18
N ILE A 146 9.01 14.19 -0.28
CA ILE A 146 10.10 13.42 0.32
C ILE A 146 11.17 13.16 -0.73
N THR A 147 12.42 13.48 -0.39
CA THR A 147 13.58 13.26 -1.27
C THR A 147 14.28 11.93 -1.02
N ARG A 148 14.09 11.33 0.17
CA ARG A 148 14.67 10.05 0.55
C ARG A 148 13.83 9.36 1.61
N VAL A 149 13.69 8.04 1.48
CA VAL A 149 13.07 7.20 2.49
C VAL A 149 13.99 7.07 3.72
N SER A 150 13.48 7.51 4.87
CA SER A 150 14.13 7.48 6.19
C SER A 150 13.05 7.51 7.28
N ARG A 151 13.39 7.14 8.52
CA ARG A 151 12.44 7.20 9.64
C ARG A 151 11.83 8.59 9.82
N THR A 152 12.64 9.64 9.74
CA THR A 152 12.17 11.03 9.87
C THR A 152 11.19 11.41 8.76
N SER A 153 11.54 11.16 7.50
CA SER A 153 10.67 11.49 6.37
C SER A 153 9.37 10.68 6.38
N LEU A 154 9.37 9.47 6.94
CA LEU A 154 8.16 8.65 7.02
C LEU A 154 7.13 9.22 7.98
N LEU A 155 7.54 9.90 9.05
CA LEU A 155 6.60 10.58 9.95
C LEU A 155 5.87 11.71 9.21
N ASP A 156 6.59 12.43 8.33
CA ASP A 156 6.01 13.46 7.49
C ASP A 156 5.03 12.85 6.47
N VAL A 157 5.39 11.71 5.86
CA VAL A 157 4.50 10.95 4.96
C VAL A 157 3.23 10.55 5.71
N ARG A 158 3.37 9.98 6.91
CA ARG A 158 2.23 9.51 7.70
C ARG A 158 1.27 10.64 8.01
N THR A 159 1.80 11.78 8.47
CA THR A 159 1.01 12.98 8.74
C THR A 159 0.28 13.46 7.48
N ALA A 160 0.94 13.45 6.32
CA ALA A 160 0.32 13.84 5.07
C ALA A 160 -0.78 12.88 4.60
N ILE A 161 -0.56 11.56 4.76
CA ILE A 161 -1.57 10.53 4.51
C ILE A 161 -2.79 10.75 5.39
N GLU A 162 -2.62 10.92 6.70
CA GLU A 162 -3.73 11.13 7.63
C GLU A 162 -4.56 12.37 7.24
N ARG A 163 -3.89 13.48 6.89
CA ARG A 163 -4.57 14.68 6.37
C ARG A 163 -5.30 14.41 5.05
N ALA A 164 -4.71 13.65 4.13
CA ALA A 164 -5.34 13.31 2.85
C ALA A 164 -6.56 12.40 3.06
N GLN A 165 -6.46 11.39 3.92
CA GLN A 165 -7.57 10.51 4.26
C GLN A 165 -8.71 11.29 4.89
N TRP A 166 -8.42 12.15 5.87
CA TRP A 166 -9.43 12.98 6.52
C TRP A 166 -10.13 13.93 5.54
N ARG A 167 -9.37 14.66 4.73
CA ARG A 167 -9.94 15.54 3.70
C ARG A 167 -10.85 14.79 2.74
N THR A 168 -10.45 13.58 2.34
CA THR A 168 -11.21 12.76 1.40
C THR A 168 -12.48 12.20 2.04
N ALA A 169 -12.37 11.65 3.26
CA ALA A 169 -13.49 11.03 3.98
C ALA A 169 -14.62 12.02 4.26
N PHE A 170 -14.29 13.28 4.50
CA PHE A 170 -15.25 14.33 4.87
C PHE A 170 -15.43 15.40 3.80
N GLU A 171 -15.00 15.16 2.55
CA GLU A 171 -15.16 16.10 1.42
C GLU A 171 -14.63 17.51 1.73
N GLY A 172 -13.55 17.60 2.52
CA GLY A 172 -12.94 18.86 2.95
C GLY A 172 -13.75 19.67 3.96
N LYS A 173 -14.86 19.15 4.50
CA LYS A 173 -15.73 19.87 5.46
C LYS A 173 -15.09 20.15 6.81
N PHE A 174 -14.06 19.40 7.19
CA PHE A 174 -13.37 19.55 8.48
C PHE A 174 -11.85 19.67 8.26
N PRO A 175 -11.33 20.81 7.77
CA PRO A 175 -9.89 21.00 7.68
C PRO A 175 -9.29 21.12 9.09
N ASP A 176 -8.30 20.28 9.42
CA ASP A 176 -7.40 20.41 10.57
C ASP A 176 -8.05 20.50 11.97
N ASP A 177 -8.97 19.59 12.34
CA ASP A 177 -9.46 19.47 13.73
C ASP A 177 -8.44 18.68 14.58
N PRO A 178 -7.90 19.21 15.69
CA PRO A 178 -6.97 18.47 16.55
C PRO A 178 -7.57 17.19 17.17
N ARG A 179 -8.90 17.06 17.25
CA ARG A 179 -9.60 15.84 17.68
C ARG A 179 -9.61 14.75 16.62
N THR A 180 -9.27 15.09 15.37
CA THR A 180 -9.04 14.12 14.29
C THR A 180 -8.05 13.06 14.74
N ALA A 181 -6.89 13.47 15.27
CA ALA A 181 -5.88 12.53 15.74
C ALA A 181 -6.44 11.54 16.76
N THR A 182 -7.21 12.02 17.75
CA THR A 182 -7.81 11.17 18.80
C THR A 182 -8.83 10.16 18.27
N LEU A 183 -9.66 10.54 17.29
CA LEU A 183 -10.66 9.64 16.71
C LEU A 183 -10.02 8.59 15.79
N LEU A 184 -8.93 8.95 15.11
CA LEU A 184 -8.18 8.05 14.24
C LEU A 184 -7.45 6.92 14.98
N TRP A 185 -7.27 7.04 16.30
CA TRP A 185 -6.80 5.92 17.13
C TRP A 185 -7.82 4.79 17.24
N HIS A 186 -9.10 5.08 17.06
CA HIS A 186 -10.19 4.13 17.30
C HIS A 186 -10.92 3.71 16.03
N PHE A 187 -10.99 4.60 15.05
CA PHE A 187 -11.72 4.38 13.81
C PHE A 187 -10.95 4.94 12.64
N SER A 188 -10.93 4.23 11.52
CA SER A 188 -10.45 4.80 10.28
C SER A 188 -11.33 5.97 9.84
N PRO A 189 -10.79 6.94 9.07
CA PRO A 189 -11.58 8.05 8.52
C PRO A 189 -12.80 7.57 7.74
N TRP A 190 -12.67 6.41 7.08
CA TRP A 190 -13.71 5.79 6.27
C TRP A 190 -14.86 5.23 7.10
N GLU A 191 -14.57 4.64 8.25
CA GLU A 191 -15.59 4.17 9.19
C GLU A 191 -16.34 5.36 9.81
N LEU A 192 -15.63 6.42 10.18
CA LEU A 192 -16.23 7.64 10.71
C LEU A 192 -17.14 8.32 9.68
N ALA A 193 -16.75 8.37 8.41
CA ALA A 193 -17.56 8.93 7.33
C ALA A 193 -18.86 8.13 7.07
N ARG A 194 -18.91 6.86 7.47
CA ARG A 194 -20.10 6.00 7.36
C ARG A 194 -21.05 6.17 8.55
N LEU A 195 -20.65 6.88 9.61
CA LEU A 195 -21.54 7.16 10.73
C LEU A 195 -22.63 8.17 10.29
N PRO A 196 -23.92 7.89 10.55
CA PRO A 196 -24.99 8.79 10.15
C PRO A 196 -24.89 10.13 10.89
N ALA A 197 -25.11 11.24 10.17
CA ALA A 197 -25.11 12.61 10.70
C ALA A 197 -26.27 12.93 11.67
N THR A 198 -26.89 11.92 12.28
CA THR A 198 -28.17 12.00 13.00
C THR A 198 -28.12 12.67 14.38
N CYS A 199 -27.01 13.28 14.79
CA CYS A 199 -26.94 14.00 16.08
C CYS A 199 -27.09 15.53 15.98
N ALA A 200 -27.31 16.09 14.79
CA ALA A 200 -27.48 17.53 14.62
C ALA A 200 -28.93 17.93 14.32
N THR A 201 -29.83 17.77 15.29
CA THR A 201 -30.99 18.66 15.37
C THR A 201 -31.29 18.91 16.85
N PRO A 202 -30.91 20.08 17.41
CA PRO A 202 -31.50 20.47 18.67
C PRO A 202 -32.98 20.67 18.40
N ALA A 203 -33.81 19.82 19.01
CA ALA A 203 -35.24 20.06 19.07
C ALA A 203 -35.45 21.44 19.71
N THR A 204 -35.84 22.42 18.90
CA THR A 204 -36.49 23.63 19.41
C THR A 204 -37.73 23.18 20.16
N ARG A 205 -37.66 23.17 21.49
CA ARG A 205 -38.86 23.04 22.33
C ARG A 205 -39.66 24.34 22.23
N PRO A 206 -41.00 24.25 22.12
CA PRO A 206 -41.89 25.41 22.17
C PRO A 206 -41.86 26.09 23.55
#